data_AF-A0A4Q3TJ15-F1
#
_entry.id   AF-A0A4Q3TJ15-F1
#
_cell.length_a   1.000
_cell.length_b   1.000
_cell.length_c   1.000
_cell.angle_alpha   90.00
_cell.angle_beta   90.00
_cell.angle_gamma   90.00
#
_symmetry.space_group_name_H-M   'P 1'
#
loop_
_entity.id
_entity.type
_entity.pdbx_description
1 polymer ?
#
loop_
_entity_poly.entity_id
_entity_poly.type
_entity_poly.pdbx_seq_one_letter_code
_entity_poly.pdbx_strand_id
1 'polypeptide(L)' 'PSADREAPVGDALRPLAEQVAQLERQAIGAAMKATGGNKLASAKLLGISRAKLYERLESLPEFRTLSEI' A
#
# COMPACT_ATOMS: atom_id res chain seq x y z
N PRO A 1 4.68 -15.70 21.44
CA PRO A 1 4.27 -14.41 22.03
C PRO A 1 4.51 -13.29 21.01
N SER A 2 3.51 -13.02 20.19
CA SER A 2 3.55 -11.91 19.23
C SER A 2 3.38 -10.63 20.03
N ALA A 3 4.48 -9.97 20.36
CA ALA A 3 4.44 -8.61 20.89
C ALA A 3 3.69 -7.77 19.86
N ASP A 4 2.53 -7.26 20.27
CA ASP A 4 1.91 -6.09 19.67
C ASP A 4 3.06 -5.09 19.46
N ARG A 5 3.44 -4.85 18.22
CA ARG A 5 4.60 -4.01 17.92
C ARG A 5 4.13 -2.59 18.16
N GLU A 6 4.16 -2.16 19.42
CA GLU A 6 3.81 -0.82 19.85
C GLU A 6 4.61 0.15 18.98
N ALA A 7 3.93 0.77 18.01
CA ALA A 7 4.52 1.84 17.25
C ALA A 7 4.92 2.91 18.28
N PRO A 8 6.16 3.44 18.22
CA PRO A 8 6.59 4.45 19.18
C PRO A 8 5.54 5.55 19.20
N VAL A 9 5.15 6.05 20.37
CA VAL A 9 3.98 6.94 20.54
C VAL A 9 3.99 8.12 19.55
N GLY A 10 5.17 8.62 19.16
CA GLY A 10 5.31 9.65 18.12
C GLY A 10 4.80 9.26 16.72
N ASP A 11 4.86 7.98 16.36
CA ASP A 11 4.37 7.42 15.09
C ASP A 11 2.83 7.36 15.06
N ALA A 12 2.19 7.16 16.22
CA ALA A 12 0.74 7.19 16.41
C ALA A 12 0.17 8.61 16.45
N LEU A 13 1.02 9.63 16.72
CA LEU A 13 0.64 11.05 16.74
C LEU A 13 0.70 11.73 15.36
N ARG A 14 1.19 11.04 14.33
CA ARG A 14 1.16 11.57 12.96
C ARG A 14 -0.28 11.77 12.48
N PRO A 15 -0.55 12.69 11.54
CA PRO A 15 -1.87 12.82 10.94
C PRO A 15 -2.39 11.49 10.41
N LEU A 16 -3.66 11.17 10.64
CA LEU A 16 -4.28 9.90 10.21
C LEU A 16 -4.05 9.62 8.72
N ALA A 17 -4.11 10.66 7.89
CA ALA A 17 -3.86 10.56 6.44
C ALA A 17 -2.46 10.01 6.12
N GLU A 18 -1.43 10.42 6.86
CA GLU A 18 -0.06 9.94 6.66
C GLU A 18 0.10 8.48 7.11
N GLN A 19 -0.52 8.12 8.23
CA GLN A 19 -0.51 6.75 8.74
C GLN A 19 -1.20 5.79 7.76
N VAL A 20 -2.38 6.17 7.25
CA VAL A 20 -3.11 5.41 6.23
C VAL A 20 -2.28 5.30 4.96
N ALA A 21 -1.68 6.40 4.48
CA ALA A 21 -0.85 6.37 3.28
C ALA A 21 0.36 5.44 3.44
N GLN A 22 1.00 5.42 4.61
CA GLN A 22 2.10 4.50 4.89
C GLN A 22 1.66 3.04 4.86
N LEU A 23 0.51 2.73 5.47
CA LEU A 23 -0.03 1.37 5.47
C LEU A 23 -0.41 0.93 4.05
N GLU A 24 -1.05 1.80 3.28
CA GLU A 24 -1.42 1.53 1.89
C GLU A 24 -0.19 1.26 1.02
N ARG A 25 0.88 2.06 1.15
CA ARG A 25 2.15 1.83 0.45
C ARG A 25 2.72 0.45 0.74
N GLN A 26 2.77 0.07 2.01
CA GLN A 26 3.31 -1.23 2.43
C GLN A 26 2.47 -2.38 1.88
N ALA A 27 1.15 -2.28 1.97
CA ALA A 27 0.24 -3.30 1.48
C ALA A 27 0.35 -3.48 -0.04
N ILE A 28 0.34 -2.37 -0.80
CA ILE A 28 0.47 -2.39 -2.27
C ILE A 28 1.83 -2.96 -2.69
N GLY A 29 2.92 -2.52 -2.07
CA GLY A 29 4.25 -3.04 -2.35
C GLY A 29 4.38 -4.54 -2.06
N ALA A 30 3.81 -5.01 -0.94
CA ALA A 30 3.78 -6.44 -0.60
C ALA A 30 2.97 -7.25 -1.61
N ALA A 31 1.78 -6.77 -1.99
CA ALA A 31 0.94 -7.42 -2.98
C ALA A 31 1.63 -7.51 -4.35
N MET A 32 2.21 -6.40 -4.84
CA MET A 32 2.93 -6.36 -6.10
C MET A 32 4.14 -7.31 -6.10
N LYS A 33 4.88 -7.42 -4.99
CA LYS A 33 5.96 -8.41 -4.88
C LYS A 33 5.44 -9.84 -4.89
N ALA A 34 4.38 -10.13 -4.14
CA ALA A 34 3.78 -11.46 -4.05
C ALA A 34 3.21 -11.94 -5.39
N THR A 35 2.75 -11.02 -6.24
CA THR A 35 2.15 -11.33 -7.54
C THR A 35 3.10 -11.15 -8.72
N GLY A 36 4.38 -10.84 -8.48
CA GLY A 36 5.37 -10.61 -9.53
C GLY A 36 5.07 -9.38 -10.42
N GLY A 37 4.43 -8.37 -9.86
CA GLY A 37 4.06 -7.14 -10.56
C GLY A 37 2.71 -7.20 -11.30
N ASN A 38 1.96 -8.31 -11.19
CA ASN A 38 0.66 -8.42 -11.82
C ASN A 38 -0.39 -7.54 -11.11
N LYS A 39 -0.66 -6.36 -11.68
CA LYS A 39 -1.60 -5.35 -11.17
C LYS A 39 -2.99 -5.94 -10.87
N LEU A 40 -3.52 -6.83 -11.72
CA LEU A 40 -4.84 -7.45 -11.49
C LEU A 40 -4.82 -8.43 -10.32
N ALA A 41 -3.79 -9.27 -10.23
CA ALA A 41 -3.64 -10.22 -9.13
C ALA A 41 -3.39 -9.50 -7.80
N SER A 42 -2.62 -8.40 -7.80
CA SER A 42 -2.42 -7.54 -6.63
C SER A 42 -3.72 -6.93 -6.12
N ALA A 43 -4.56 -6.40 -7.02
CA ALA A 43 -5.86 -5.84 -6.64
C ALA A 43 -6.76 -6.90 -5.98
N LYS A 44 -6.79 -8.12 -6.54
CA LYS A 44 -7.52 -9.26 -5.97
C LYS A 44 -6.98 -9.65 -4.60
N LEU A 45 -5.66 -9.71 -4.44
CA LEU A 45 -5.01 -10.04 -3.17
C LEU A 45 -5.33 -9.00 -2.07
N LEU A 46 -5.42 -7.72 -2.45
CA LEU A 46 -5.77 -6.62 -1.55
C LEU A 46 -7.28 -6.50 -1.29
N GLY A 47 -8.13 -7.26 -1.99
CA GLY A 47 -9.59 -7.17 -1.85
C GLY A 47 -10.19 -5.87 -2.40
N ILE A 48 -9.50 -5.18 -3.32
CA ILE A 48 -9.97 -3.92 -3.92
C ILE A 48 -10.23 -4.07 -5.43
N SER A 49 -10.99 -3.15 -5.99
CA SER A 49 -11.19 -3.12 -7.45
C SER A 49 -9.91 -2.76 -8.17
N ARG A 50 -9.80 -3.17 -9.45
CA ARG A 50 -8.69 -2.76 -10.31
C ARG A 50 -8.59 -1.24 -10.38
N ALA A 51 -9.70 -0.54 -10.65
CA ALA A 51 -9.72 0.92 -10.71
C ALA A 51 -9.15 1.56 -9.43
N LYS A 52 -9.52 1.01 -8.25
CA LYS A 52 -9.01 1.52 -6.98
C LYS A 52 -7.50 1.33 -6.84
N LEU A 53 -6.96 0.21 -7.32
CA LEU A 53 -5.50 0.02 -7.34
C LEU A 53 -4.82 1.08 -8.22
N TYR A 54 -5.33 1.36 -9.43
CA TYR A 54 -4.75 2.36 -10.32
C TYR A 54 -4.78 3.76 -9.69
N GLU A 55 -5.91 4.18 -9.10
CA GLU A 55 -5.99 5.45 -8.36
C GLU A 55 -4.89 5.57 -7.30
N ARG A 56 -4.62 4.49 -6.56
CA ARG A 56 -3.57 4.46 -5.53
C ARG A 56 -2.17 4.52 -6.14
N LEU A 57 -1.90 3.80 -7.23
CA LEU A 57 -0.61 3.84 -7.91
C LEU A 57 -0.31 5.23 -8.52
N GLU A 58 -1.33 5.97 -8.96
CA GLU A 58 -1.17 7.34 -9.48
C GLU A 58 -1.01 8.38 -8.36
N SER A 59 -1.72 8.17 -7.25
CA SER A 59 -1.69 9.04 -6.07
C SER A 59 -0.39 8.89 -5.26
N LEU A 60 0.25 7.72 -5.32
CA LEU A 60 1.49 7.43 -4.60
C LEU A 60 2.70 7.66 -5.52
N PRO A 61 3.56 8.64 -5.23
CA PRO A 61 4.63 9.06 -6.14
C PRO A 61 5.64 7.95 -6.47
N GLU A 62 5.84 6.99 -5.56
CA GLU A 62 6.75 5.86 -5.77
C GLU A 62 6.25 4.80 -6.77
N PHE A 63 4.94 4.78 -7.02
CA PHE A 63 4.30 3.79 -7.89
C PHE A 63 3.86 4.38 -9.24
N ARG A 64 3.85 5.71 -9.36
CA ARG A 64 3.47 6.41 -10.59
C ARG A 64 4.31 5.95 -11.78
N THR A 65 5.62 5.78 -11.59
CA THR A 65 6.56 5.32 -12.64
C THR A 65 6.33 3.88 -13.11
N LEU A 66 5.59 3.06 -12.34
CA LEU A 66 5.26 1.67 -12.69
C LEU A 66 3.91 1.55 -13.43
N SER A 67 3.11 2.62 -13.44
CA SER A 67 1.79 2.63 -14.08
C SER A 67 1.87 2.91 -15.59
N GLU A 68 2.97 3.51 -16.05
CA GLU A 68 3.20 3.96 -17.43
C GLU A 68 3.83 2.89 -18.35
N ILE A 69 4.12 1.71 -17.80
CA ILE A 69 4.63 0.51 -18.51
C ILE A 69 3.56 -0.58 -18.48
#